data_AF-A0A7S1KMM8-F1
#
_entry.id   AF-A0A7S1KMM8-F1
#
_cell.length_a   1.000
_cell.length_b   1.000
_cell.length_c   1.000
_cell.angle_alpha   90.00
_cell.angle_beta   90.00
_cell.angle_gamma   90.00
#
_symmetry.space_group_name_H-M   'P 1'
#
loop_
_entity.id
_entity.type
_entity.pdbx_description
1 polymer ?
#
loop_
_entity_poly.entity_id
_entity_poly.type
_entity_poly.pdbx_seq_one_letter_code
_entity_poly.pdbx_strand_id
1 'polypeptide(L)'
;MLGQTLVTKQTGARGRPCNLVYVQERLYARRETYFSVLLDRKSGCIVLLGSKKGGMNIEDVARDSPQDISKVYIDVKKGIEDGVAEKLARDMGFAPQAVKQAADEITKLYNLFVENDCTLLEINPMIETPEHQVVCVDAKVNIDDNADFRQKELFAMKDESQEDPRDVKAAKIGLQYIGLDGNIGCIVNGAGLAMATMDIIKLYGGEPANF
;
A
#
# COMPACT_ATOMS: atom_id res chain seq x y z
N MET A 1 8.65 20.27 10.54
CA MET A 1 7.79 19.13 10.19
C MET A 1 6.41 19.64 9.82
N LEU A 2 5.56 20.03 10.77
CA LEU A 2 4.29 20.71 10.47
C LEU A 2 4.53 22.04 9.71
N GLY A 3 3.76 22.28 8.64
CA GLY A 3 3.87 23.45 7.78
C GLY A 3 5.07 23.46 6.83
N GLN A 4 5.84 22.37 6.77
CA GLN A 4 7.02 22.24 5.89
C GLN A 4 6.78 21.18 4.80
N THR A 5 7.60 21.23 3.75
CA THR A 5 7.65 20.18 2.72
C THR A 5 8.58 19.05 3.18
N LEU A 6 8.04 17.85 3.34
CA LEU A 6 8.79 16.66 3.72
C LEU A 6 9.36 15.96 2.49
N VAL A 7 10.69 15.84 2.46
CA VAL A 7 11.44 15.10 1.42
C VAL A 7 12.01 13.83 2.04
N THR A 8 11.51 12.70 1.59
CA THR A 8 11.93 11.35 1.99
C THR A 8 12.12 10.48 0.75
N LYS A 9 12.64 9.26 0.93
CA LYS A 9 12.68 8.25 -0.15
C LYS A 9 11.30 7.96 -0.75
N GLN A 10 10.23 8.06 0.04
CA GLN A 10 8.85 7.76 -0.38
C GLN A 10 8.16 8.95 -1.06
N THR A 11 8.51 10.18 -0.70
CA THR A 11 7.91 11.39 -1.30
C THR A 11 8.69 11.90 -2.52
N GLY A 12 9.90 11.37 -2.76
CA GLY A 12 10.79 11.82 -3.82
C GLY A 12 11.30 13.25 -3.63
N ALA A 13 12.02 13.75 -4.63
CA ALA A 13 12.69 15.06 -4.58
C ALA A 13 11.73 16.24 -4.42
N ARG A 14 10.50 16.13 -4.93
CA ARG A 14 9.46 17.17 -4.80
C ARG A 14 8.90 17.27 -3.38
N GLY A 15 9.03 16.21 -2.60
CA GLY A 15 8.47 16.13 -1.27
C GLY A 15 6.94 16.20 -1.24
N ARG A 16 6.37 16.27 -0.05
CA ARG A 16 4.93 16.47 0.19
C ARG A 16 4.68 17.48 1.31
N PRO A 17 3.60 18.29 1.25
CA PRO A 17 3.28 19.24 2.31
C PRO A 17 2.82 18.51 3.58
N CYS A 18 3.41 18.84 4.72
CA CYS A 18 2.99 18.33 6.03
C CYS A 18 1.99 19.30 6.67
N ASN A 19 0.70 19.11 6.36
CA ASN A 19 -0.38 19.98 6.82
C ASN A 19 -0.94 19.56 8.19
N LEU A 20 -0.75 18.29 8.56
CA LEU A 20 -1.28 17.70 9.79
C LEU A 20 -0.19 16.88 10.47
N VAL A 21 -0.30 16.77 11.79
CA VAL A 21 0.48 15.84 12.61
C VAL A 21 -0.48 15.01 13.43
N TYR A 22 -0.20 13.72 13.54
CA TYR A 22 -0.97 12.81 14.37
C TYR A 22 -0.19 12.53 15.66
N VAL A 23 -0.79 12.88 16.80
CA VAL A 23 -0.18 12.70 18.13
C VAL A 23 -0.74 11.43 18.74
N GLN A 24 0.12 10.47 19.04
CA GLN A 24 -0.25 9.18 19.59
C GLN A 24 0.53 8.84 20.85
N GLU A 25 0.01 7.89 21.61
CA GLU A 25 0.76 7.29 22.72
C GLU A 25 2.00 6.56 22.21
N ARG A 26 3.06 6.55 23.04
CA ARG A 26 4.25 5.78 22.74
C ARG A 26 4.04 4.33 23.16
N LEU A 27 4.08 3.42 22.20
CA LEU A 27 4.06 1.98 22.44
C LEU A 27 5.48 1.41 22.51
N TYR A 28 5.65 0.36 23.31
CA TYR A 28 6.88 -0.43 23.37
C TYR A 28 6.64 -1.74 22.64
N ALA A 29 7.47 -2.04 21.63
CA ALA A 29 7.39 -3.28 20.90
C ALA A 29 8.32 -4.32 21.53
N ARG A 30 7.76 -5.47 21.95
CA ARG A 30 8.54 -6.69 22.19
C ARG A 30 9.05 -7.26 20.87
N ARG A 31 8.27 -7.06 19.79
CA ARG A 31 8.58 -7.49 18.43
C ARG A 31 7.81 -6.65 17.43
N GLU A 32 8.41 -6.48 16.26
CA GLU A 32 7.82 -5.89 15.07
C GLU A 32 7.68 -6.96 13.98
N THR A 33 6.47 -7.08 13.43
CA THR A 33 6.16 -7.97 12.30
C THR A 33 5.64 -7.16 11.13
N TYR A 34 5.61 -7.77 9.95
CA TYR A 34 5.02 -7.20 8.75
C TYR A 34 3.78 -8.01 8.36
N PHE A 35 2.68 -7.33 8.05
CA PHE A 35 1.47 -7.95 7.52
C PHE A 35 0.96 -7.15 6.32
N SER A 36 0.49 -7.83 5.28
CA SER A 36 -0.24 -7.17 4.21
C SER A 36 -1.27 -8.07 3.55
N VAL A 37 -2.33 -7.46 3.01
CA VAL A 37 -3.32 -8.05 2.13
C VAL A 37 -3.22 -7.35 0.78
N LEU A 38 -3.09 -8.10 -0.31
CA LEU A 38 -3.05 -7.53 -1.65
C LEU A 38 -3.78 -8.40 -2.67
N LEU A 39 -4.17 -7.79 -3.78
CA LEU A 39 -4.64 -8.53 -4.96
C LEU A 39 -3.44 -8.95 -5.82
N ASP A 40 -3.10 -10.24 -5.81
CA ASP A 40 -1.99 -10.76 -6.63
C ASP A 40 -2.45 -11.02 -8.06
N ARG A 41 -1.92 -10.24 -9.00
CA ARG A 41 -2.25 -10.36 -10.43
C ARG A 41 -1.83 -11.69 -11.03
N LYS A 42 -0.80 -12.35 -10.49
CA LYS A 42 -0.28 -13.61 -11.05
C LYS A 42 -1.19 -14.79 -10.73
N SER A 43 -1.63 -14.90 -9.48
CA SER A 43 -2.59 -15.94 -9.06
C SER A 43 -4.05 -15.55 -9.32
N GLY A 44 -4.34 -14.27 -9.50
CA GLY A 44 -5.71 -13.77 -9.71
C GLY A 44 -6.56 -13.86 -8.44
N CYS A 45 -5.95 -13.83 -7.26
CA CYS A 45 -6.65 -13.94 -5.98
C CYS A 45 -6.07 -13.00 -4.93
N ILE A 46 -6.75 -12.90 -3.78
CA ILE A 46 -6.26 -12.13 -2.64
C ILE A 46 -5.17 -12.95 -1.94
N VAL A 47 -4.07 -12.30 -1.59
CA VAL A 47 -2.94 -12.92 -0.89
C VAL A 47 -2.66 -12.19 0.41
N LEU A 48 -2.60 -12.94 1.50
CA LEU A 48 -2.05 -12.47 2.77
C LEU A 48 -0.54 -12.74 2.77
N LEU A 49 0.25 -11.71 3.09
CA LEU A 49 1.67 -11.84 3.36
C LEU A 49 1.93 -11.54 4.84
N GLY A 50 2.75 -12.37 5.47
CA GLY A 50 3.22 -12.16 6.83
C GLY A 50 4.72 -12.39 6.93
N SER A 51 5.42 -11.59 7.75
CA SER A 51 6.83 -11.81 8.05
C SER A 51 7.17 -11.48 9.50
N LYS A 52 8.14 -12.21 10.04
CA LYS A 52 8.77 -11.92 11.35
C LYS A 52 9.64 -10.66 11.32
N LYS A 53 9.98 -10.15 10.12
CA LYS A 53 10.84 -8.99 9.91
C LYS A 53 9.98 -7.75 9.61
N GLY A 54 9.41 -7.14 10.65
CA GLY A 54 8.73 -5.85 10.57
C GLY A 54 9.68 -4.65 10.65
N GLY A 55 9.16 -3.45 10.43
CA GLY A 55 9.91 -2.19 10.59
C GLY A 55 10.93 -1.91 9.48
N MET A 56 10.93 -2.72 8.42
CA MET A 56 11.82 -2.58 7.27
C MET A 56 11.07 -2.69 5.94
N ASN A 57 11.76 -2.36 4.86
CA ASN A 57 11.23 -2.48 3.52
C ASN A 57 11.02 -3.96 3.17
N ILE A 58 9.79 -4.34 2.80
CA ILE A 58 9.43 -5.74 2.55
C ILE A 58 10.03 -6.27 1.24
N GLU A 59 10.25 -5.41 0.25
CA GLU A 59 10.88 -5.78 -1.01
C GLU A 59 12.33 -6.24 -0.81
N ASP A 60 13.05 -5.62 0.13
CA ASP A 60 14.39 -6.05 0.53
C ASP A 60 14.35 -7.44 1.19
N VAL A 61 13.38 -7.69 2.08
CA VAL A 61 13.18 -9.03 2.68
C VAL A 61 12.82 -10.06 1.61
N ALA A 62 11.97 -9.72 0.64
CA ALA A 62 11.57 -10.61 -0.44
C ALA A 62 12.75 -10.99 -1.36
N ARG A 63 13.71 -10.07 -1.54
CA ARG A 63 14.92 -10.31 -2.32
C ARG A 63 15.96 -11.11 -1.54
N ASP A 64 16.23 -10.71 -0.31
CA ASP A 64 17.39 -11.17 0.45
C ASP A 64 17.07 -12.39 1.34
N SER A 65 15.80 -12.57 1.73
CA SER A 65 15.35 -13.67 2.59
C SER A 65 13.88 -14.07 2.31
N PRO A 66 13.54 -14.51 1.09
CA PRO A 66 12.17 -14.83 0.69
C PRO A 66 11.47 -15.86 1.58
N GLN A 67 12.23 -16.76 2.22
CA GLN A 67 11.73 -17.76 3.18
C GLN A 67 11.13 -17.14 4.46
N ASP A 68 11.46 -15.89 4.77
CA ASP A 68 10.91 -15.17 5.92
C ASP A 68 9.54 -14.55 5.62
N ILE A 69 9.02 -14.72 4.40
CA ILE A 69 7.71 -14.25 3.98
C ILE A 69 6.77 -15.46 3.81
N SER A 70 5.81 -15.54 4.71
CA SER A 70 4.69 -16.47 4.59
C SER A 70 3.64 -15.89 3.66
N LYS A 71 3.17 -16.71 2.71
CA LYS A 71 2.12 -16.33 1.76
C LYS A 71 0.92 -17.25 1.93
N VAL A 72 -0.26 -16.68 2.01
CA VAL A 72 -1.53 -17.42 2.06
C VAL A 72 -2.42 -16.90 0.94
N TYR A 73 -2.78 -17.79 0.02
CA TYR A 73 -3.70 -17.50 -1.07
C TYR A 73 -5.13 -17.74 -0.60
N ILE A 74 -6.02 -16.77 -0.81
CA ILE A 74 -7.40 -16.80 -0.36
C ILE A 74 -8.33 -17.05 -1.54
N ASP A 75 -9.20 -18.06 -1.40
CA ASP A 75 -10.33 -18.22 -2.31
C ASP A 75 -11.37 -17.14 -2.02
N VAL A 76 -11.57 -16.24 -2.98
CA VAL A 76 -12.49 -15.09 -2.85
C VAL A 76 -13.94 -15.50 -2.58
N LYS A 77 -14.36 -16.72 -2.91
CA LYS A 77 -15.72 -17.20 -2.65
C LYS A 77 -15.89 -17.70 -1.22
N LYS A 78 -14.81 -18.22 -0.63
CA LYS A 78 -14.84 -18.78 0.73
C LYS A 78 -14.45 -17.76 1.79
N GLY A 79 -13.59 -16.81 1.43
CA GLY A 79 -12.96 -15.90 2.37
C GLY A 79 -11.87 -16.59 3.19
N ILE A 80 -11.52 -15.97 4.32
CA ILE A 80 -10.53 -16.52 5.24
C ILE A 80 -11.12 -17.72 6.01
N GLU A 81 -10.56 -18.91 5.77
CA GLU A 81 -11.01 -20.14 6.43
C GLU A 81 -10.50 -20.22 7.88
N ASP A 82 -11.20 -20.99 8.72
CA ASP A 82 -10.85 -21.19 10.12
C ASP A 82 -9.41 -21.69 10.29
N GLY A 83 -8.68 -21.10 11.24
CA GLY A 83 -7.30 -21.47 11.57
C GLY A 83 -6.23 -20.95 10.59
N VAL A 84 -6.60 -20.42 9.42
CA VAL A 84 -5.65 -19.80 8.48
C VAL A 84 -4.96 -18.59 9.12
N ALA A 85 -5.74 -17.70 9.75
CA ALA A 85 -5.22 -16.52 10.44
C ALA A 85 -4.31 -16.90 11.62
N GLU A 86 -4.68 -17.92 12.39
CA GLU A 86 -3.84 -18.41 13.50
C GLU A 86 -2.51 -19.00 13.00
N LYS A 87 -2.55 -19.78 11.92
CA LYS A 87 -1.34 -20.32 11.31
C LYS A 87 -0.42 -19.19 10.86
N LEU A 88 -0.96 -18.20 10.15
CA LEU A 88 -0.19 -17.04 9.69
C LEU A 88 0.38 -16.24 10.87
N ALA A 89 -0.38 -16.02 11.94
CA ALA A 89 0.11 -15.36 13.15
C ALA A 89 1.29 -16.12 13.79
N ARG A 90 1.23 -17.46 13.85
CA ARG A 90 2.35 -18.29 14.33
C ARG A 90 3.57 -18.20 13.39
N ASP A 91 3.34 -18.18 12.08
CA ASP A 91 4.39 -18.05 11.07
C ASP A 91 5.06 -16.65 11.13
N MET A 92 4.30 -15.59 11.43
CA MET A 92 4.80 -14.24 11.78
C MET A 92 5.49 -14.19 13.15
N GLY A 93 5.45 -15.29 13.89
CA GLY A 93 6.21 -15.51 15.11
C GLY A 93 5.48 -15.15 16.39
N PHE A 94 4.27 -14.58 16.36
CA PHE A 94 3.54 -14.12 17.55
C PHE A 94 3.57 -15.14 18.69
N ALA A 95 3.74 -14.66 19.93
CA ALA A 95 3.82 -15.53 21.08
C ALA A 95 2.51 -16.30 21.27
N PRO A 96 2.52 -17.52 21.85
CA PRO A 96 1.29 -18.31 22.01
C PRO A 96 0.13 -17.54 22.65
N GLN A 97 0.41 -16.62 23.57
CA GLN A 97 -0.55 -15.74 24.22
C GLN A 97 -1.18 -14.70 23.27
N ALA A 98 -0.40 -14.22 22.30
CA ALA A 98 -0.78 -13.19 21.33
C ALA A 98 -1.39 -13.77 20.04
N VAL A 99 -1.18 -15.06 19.73
CA VAL A 99 -1.63 -15.68 18.47
C VAL A 99 -3.12 -15.47 18.22
N LYS A 100 -3.96 -15.63 19.24
CA LYS A 100 -5.41 -15.48 19.07
C LYS A 100 -5.78 -14.04 18.70
N GLN A 101 -5.22 -13.06 19.41
CA GLN A 101 -5.45 -11.65 19.09
C GLN A 101 -4.90 -11.29 17.71
N ALA A 102 -3.70 -11.78 17.35
CA ALA A 102 -3.12 -11.55 16.03
C ALA A 102 -4.00 -12.15 14.92
N ALA A 103 -4.55 -13.35 15.12
CA ALA A 103 -5.47 -13.98 14.18
C ALA A 103 -6.77 -13.16 14.01
N ASP A 104 -7.31 -12.64 15.12
CA ASP A 104 -8.47 -11.76 15.09
C ASP A 104 -8.18 -10.47 14.32
N GLU A 105 -7.03 -9.84 14.54
CA GLU A 105 -6.61 -8.63 13.79
C GLU A 105 -6.38 -8.93 12.31
N ILE A 106 -5.69 -10.02 11.96
CA ILE A 106 -5.51 -10.46 10.56
C ILE A 106 -6.87 -10.63 9.86
N THR A 107 -7.83 -11.24 10.54
CA THR A 107 -9.19 -11.47 10.02
C THR A 107 -9.93 -10.15 9.80
N LYS A 108 -9.87 -9.23 10.78
CA LYS A 108 -10.47 -7.90 10.65
C LYS A 108 -9.86 -7.10 9.50
N LEU A 109 -8.54 -7.15 9.33
CA LEU A 109 -7.86 -6.44 8.25
C LEU A 109 -8.18 -7.04 6.88
N TYR A 110 -8.35 -8.37 6.78
CA TYR A 110 -8.87 -9.00 5.58
C TYR A 110 -10.30 -8.54 5.26
N ASN A 111 -11.19 -8.52 6.24
CA ASN A 111 -12.56 -8.04 6.04
C ASN A 111 -12.58 -6.57 5.62
N LEU A 112 -11.79 -5.72 6.29
CA LEU A 112 -11.62 -4.31 5.91
C LEU A 112 -11.14 -4.20 4.47
N PHE A 113 -10.15 -4.98 4.05
CA PHE A 113 -9.64 -4.99 2.68
C PHE A 113 -10.76 -5.27 1.66
N VAL A 114 -11.61 -6.27 1.93
CA VAL A 114 -12.71 -6.66 1.03
C VAL A 114 -13.85 -5.65 1.04
N GLU A 115 -14.28 -5.20 2.23
CA GLU A 115 -15.42 -4.28 2.39
C GLU A 115 -15.16 -2.89 1.82
N ASN A 116 -13.89 -2.46 1.78
CA ASN A 116 -13.49 -1.13 1.34
C ASN A 116 -12.86 -1.12 -0.07
N ASP A 117 -12.99 -2.22 -0.83
CA ASP A 117 -12.44 -2.34 -2.20
C ASP A 117 -10.95 -1.99 -2.28
N CYS A 118 -10.17 -2.47 -1.31
CA CYS A 118 -8.74 -2.24 -1.29
C CYS A 118 -8.02 -3.03 -2.38
N THR A 119 -6.95 -2.47 -2.92
CA THR A 119 -5.97 -3.17 -3.77
C THR A 119 -4.72 -3.57 -3.00
N LEU A 120 -4.40 -2.82 -1.94
CA LEU A 120 -3.34 -3.07 -0.98
C LEU A 120 -3.79 -2.61 0.40
N LEU A 121 -3.53 -3.42 1.42
CA LEU A 121 -3.48 -3.02 2.82
C LEU A 121 -2.17 -3.54 3.38
N GLU A 122 -1.35 -2.67 3.92
CA GLU A 122 -0.06 -3.00 4.53
C GLU A 122 -0.02 -2.44 5.95
N ILE A 123 0.33 -3.27 6.92
CA ILE A 123 0.62 -2.88 8.30
C ILE A 123 2.11 -3.13 8.56
N ASN A 124 2.86 -2.05 8.75
CA ASN A 124 4.31 -2.13 8.94
C ASN A 124 4.83 -1.03 9.89
N PRO A 125 5.04 -1.32 11.19
CA PRO A 125 4.94 -2.64 11.82
C PRO A 125 3.56 -2.97 12.39
N MET A 126 3.22 -4.26 12.39
CA MET A 126 2.27 -4.86 13.33
C MET A 126 3.06 -5.39 14.52
N ILE A 127 2.82 -4.87 15.72
CA ILE A 127 3.66 -5.15 16.90
C ILE A 127 3.00 -6.09 17.89
N GLU A 128 3.84 -6.76 18.67
CA GLU A 128 3.46 -7.37 19.95
C GLU A 128 4.07 -6.53 21.08
N THR A 129 3.28 -6.09 22.05
CA THR A 129 3.76 -5.37 23.24
C THR A 129 4.36 -6.34 24.28
N PRO A 130 5.09 -5.85 25.31
CA PRO A 130 5.53 -6.68 26.44
C PRO A 130 4.39 -7.40 27.16
N GLU A 131 3.19 -6.82 27.17
CA GLU A 131 1.96 -7.39 27.73
C GLU A 131 1.24 -8.36 26.78
N HIS A 132 1.89 -8.73 25.67
CA HIS A 132 1.36 -9.61 24.61
C HIS A 132 0.13 -9.07 23.88
N GLN A 133 -0.04 -7.74 23.85
CA GLN A 133 -1.07 -7.12 23.02
C GLN A 133 -0.58 -6.95 21.58
N VAL A 134 -1.48 -7.17 20.62
CA VAL A 134 -1.22 -6.97 19.19
C VAL A 134 -1.76 -5.62 18.75
N VAL A 135 -0.91 -4.80 18.12
CA VAL A 135 -1.27 -3.44 17.68
C VAL A 135 -0.74 -3.15 16.27
N CYS A 136 -1.58 -2.58 15.43
CA CYS A 136 -1.20 -2.03 14.12
C CYS A 136 -0.65 -0.61 14.32
N VAL A 137 0.65 -0.39 14.12
CA VAL A 137 1.29 0.89 14.43
C VAL A 137 1.25 1.86 13.26
N ASP A 138 1.48 1.36 12.05
CA ASP A 138 1.44 2.15 10.83
C ASP A 138 0.76 1.35 9.73
N ALA A 139 -0.01 2.04 8.90
CA ALA A 139 -0.84 1.45 7.87
C ALA A 139 -0.74 2.23 6.56
N LYS A 140 -0.60 1.48 5.47
CA LYS A 140 -0.74 2.01 4.11
C LYS A 140 -1.85 1.24 3.41
N VAL A 141 -2.86 1.97 2.94
CA VAL A 141 -4.02 1.38 2.27
C VAL A 141 -4.17 2.05 0.91
N ASN A 142 -4.30 1.24 -0.14
CA ASN A 142 -4.67 1.68 -1.47
C ASN A 142 -6.07 1.15 -1.79
N ILE A 143 -6.94 2.01 -2.29
CA ILE A 143 -8.31 1.69 -2.72
C ILE A 143 -8.32 1.56 -4.25
N ASP A 144 -9.19 0.70 -4.79
CA ASP A 144 -9.44 0.64 -6.24
C ASP A 144 -10.19 1.89 -6.70
N ASP A 145 -9.57 2.71 -7.56
CA ASP A 145 -10.19 3.89 -8.15
C ASP A 145 -11.51 3.57 -8.88
N ASN A 146 -11.66 2.35 -9.42
CA ASN A 146 -12.89 1.93 -10.07
C ASN A 146 -14.06 1.69 -9.10
N ALA A 147 -13.79 1.63 -7.79
CA ALA A 147 -14.81 1.46 -6.76
C ALA A 147 -15.40 2.79 -6.26
N ASP A 148 -14.95 3.94 -6.77
CA ASP A 148 -15.45 5.28 -6.40
C ASP A 148 -16.99 5.36 -6.38
N PHE A 149 -17.65 4.73 -7.36
CA PHE A 149 -19.11 4.77 -7.45
C PHE A 149 -19.84 4.21 -6.22
N ARG A 150 -19.22 3.29 -5.47
CA ARG A 150 -19.80 2.65 -4.27
C ARG A 150 -19.07 2.99 -2.96
N GLN A 151 -17.85 3.52 -3.03
CA GLN A 151 -17.03 3.90 -1.87
C GLN A 151 -17.01 5.42 -1.62
N LYS A 152 -18.14 6.10 -1.79
CA LYS A 152 -18.19 7.58 -1.82
C LYS A 152 -17.63 8.28 -0.58
N GLU A 153 -17.83 7.70 0.60
CA GLU A 153 -17.31 8.26 1.85
C GLU A 153 -15.77 8.23 1.90
N LEU A 154 -15.15 7.14 1.42
CA LEU A 154 -13.69 7.03 1.35
C LEU A 154 -13.10 8.01 0.35
N PHE A 155 -13.69 8.12 -0.84
CA PHE A 155 -13.22 9.04 -1.88
C PHE A 155 -13.42 10.51 -1.48
N ALA A 156 -14.37 10.81 -0.60
CA ALA A 156 -14.51 12.14 -0.01
C ALA A 156 -13.38 12.51 0.96
N MET A 157 -12.62 11.53 1.48
CA MET A 157 -11.45 11.76 2.35
C MET A 157 -10.16 12.06 1.55
N LYS A 158 -10.22 12.04 0.21
CA LYS A 158 -9.07 12.25 -0.66
C LYS A 158 -8.44 13.63 -0.44
N ASP A 159 -7.16 13.67 -0.07
CA ASP A 159 -6.39 14.91 0.11
C ASP A 159 -5.65 15.27 -1.18
N GLU A 160 -6.28 16.08 -2.04
CA GLU A 160 -5.68 16.58 -3.30
C GLU A 160 -4.37 17.37 -3.06
N SER A 161 -4.11 17.87 -1.85
CA SER A 161 -2.85 18.60 -1.55
C SER A 161 -1.61 17.70 -1.57
N GLN A 162 -1.79 16.39 -1.52
CA GLN A 162 -0.71 15.39 -1.59
C GLN A 162 -0.38 14.95 -3.03
N GLU A 163 -1.18 15.38 -4.02
CA GLU A 163 -1.05 15.04 -5.43
C GLU A 163 -0.39 16.16 -6.24
N ASP A 164 0.08 15.84 -7.44
CA ASP A 164 0.54 16.86 -8.38
C ASP A 164 -0.67 17.71 -8.84
N PRO A 165 -0.64 19.05 -8.70
CA PRO A 165 -1.74 19.90 -9.14
C PRO A 165 -2.10 19.75 -10.62
N ARG A 166 -1.15 19.32 -11.46
CA ARG A 166 -1.37 19.06 -12.89
C ARG A 166 -2.22 17.80 -13.09
N ASP A 167 -1.90 16.73 -12.37
CA ASP A 167 -2.63 15.45 -12.40
C ASP A 167 -4.07 15.66 -11.91
N VAL A 168 -4.24 16.39 -10.81
CA VAL A 168 -5.58 16.76 -10.27
C VAL A 168 -6.39 17.56 -11.29
N LYS A 169 -5.77 18.54 -11.96
CA LYS A 169 -6.45 19.35 -12.98
C LYS A 169 -6.84 18.51 -14.20
N ALA A 170 -5.98 17.58 -14.63
CA ALA A 170 -6.26 16.67 -15.73
C ALA A 170 -7.42 15.72 -15.39
N ALA A 171 -7.42 15.14 -14.19
CA ALA A 171 -8.49 14.24 -13.74
C ALA A 171 -9.88 14.92 -13.76
N LYS A 172 -9.95 16.20 -13.37
CA LYS A 172 -11.21 16.99 -13.38
C LYS A 172 -11.82 17.18 -14.77
N ILE A 173 -11.04 17.04 -15.83
CA ILE A 173 -11.49 17.11 -17.22
C ILE A 173 -11.47 15.74 -17.92
N GLY A 174 -11.34 14.65 -17.16
CA GLY A 174 -11.36 13.28 -17.68
C GLY A 174 -10.09 12.87 -18.42
N LEU A 175 -8.97 13.55 -18.18
CA LEU A 175 -7.66 13.18 -18.74
C LEU A 175 -6.81 12.45 -17.70
N GLN A 176 -6.06 11.46 -18.18
CA GLN A 176 -4.96 10.86 -17.43
C GLN A 176 -3.69 11.61 -17.81
N TYR A 177 -3.02 12.18 -16.82
CA TYR A 177 -1.78 12.93 -17.02
C TYR A 177 -0.78 12.53 -15.94
N ILE A 178 0.46 12.28 -16.34
CA ILE A 178 1.57 12.08 -15.41
C ILE A 178 2.73 12.96 -15.87
N GLY A 179 3.16 13.90 -15.03
CA GLY A 179 4.33 14.73 -15.32
C GLY A 179 5.64 13.95 -15.23
N LEU A 180 6.50 14.14 -16.23
CA LEU A 180 7.88 13.63 -16.29
C LEU A 180 8.87 14.81 -16.37
N ASP A 181 10.17 14.51 -16.30
CA ASP A 181 11.24 15.52 -16.26
C ASP A 181 11.79 15.91 -17.64
N GLY A 182 11.19 15.42 -18.73
CA GLY A 182 11.62 15.70 -20.10
C GLY A 182 11.18 17.06 -20.65
N ASN A 183 11.42 17.26 -21.94
CA ASN A 183 11.16 18.51 -22.66
C ASN A 183 10.23 18.38 -23.88
N ILE A 184 9.76 17.17 -24.20
CA ILE A 184 8.83 16.91 -25.31
C ILE A 184 7.47 16.49 -24.76
N GLY A 185 6.47 17.35 -24.91
CA GLY A 185 5.09 17.05 -24.49
C GLY A 185 4.36 16.15 -25.48
N CYS A 186 3.54 15.23 -24.97
CA CYS A 186 2.77 14.28 -25.78
C CYS A 186 1.28 14.37 -25.43
N ILE A 187 0.42 14.31 -26.45
CA ILE A 187 -1.04 14.16 -26.28
C ILE A 187 -1.48 13.04 -27.19
N VAL A 188 -1.95 11.95 -26.60
CA VAL A 188 -2.22 10.69 -27.31
C VAL A 188 -3.51 10.08 -26.80
N ASN A 189 -4.27 9.45 -27.69
CA ASN A 189 -5.45 8.68 -27.33
C ASN A 189 -5.08 7.22 -26.99
N GLY A 190 -5.37 6.82 -25.76
CA GLY A 190 -5.18 5.45 -25.27
C GLY A 190 -3.83 5.22 -24.60
N ALA A 191 -3.86 4.59 -23.41
CA ALA A 191 -2.68 4.40 -22.56
C ALA A 191 -1.53 3.63 -23.24
N GLY A 192 -1.86 2.57 -23.98
CA GLY A 192 -0.86 1.76 -24.69
C GLY A 192 -0.12 2.55 -25.77
N LEU A 193 -0.84 3.40 -26.52
CA LEU A 193 -0.24 4.24 -27.56
C LEU A 193 0.57 5.39 -26.94
N ALA A 194 0.10 5.97 -25.84
CA ALA A 194 0.83 7.00 -25.10
C ALA A 194 2.19 6.47 -24.60
N MET A 195 2.22 5.27 -24.00
CA MET A 195 3.47 4.61 -23.60
C MET A 195 4.40 4.35 -24.81
N ALA A 196 3.88 3.76 -25.89
CA ALA A 196 4.69 3.52 -27.10
C ALA A 196 5.24 4.83 -27.72
N THR A 197 4.49 5.93 -27.63
CA THR A 197 4.90 7.24 -28.10
C THR A 197 6.04 7.83 -27.27
N MET A 198 5.96 7.71 -25.94
CA MET A 198 7.06 8.12 -25.07
C MET A 198 8.32 7.27 -25.31
N ASP A 199 8.15 5.95 -25.46
CA ASP A 199 9.24 5.01 -25.71
C ASP A 199 9.96 5.32 -27.03
N ILE A 200 9.21 5.59 -28.11
CA ILE A 200 9.83 5.95 -29.40
C ILE A 200 10.52 7.31 -29.33
N ILE A 201 9.97 8.30 -28.62
CA ILE A 201 10.65 9.59 -28.40
C ILE A 201 12.00 9.36 -27.71
N LYS A 202 12.01 8.55 -26.64
CA LYS A 202 13.22 8.21 -25.89
C LYS A 202 14.22 7.43 -26.74
N LEU A 203 13.75 6.48 -27.55
CA LEU A 203 14.57 5.69 -28.46
C LEU A 203 15.31 6.56 -29.48
N TYR A 204 14.68 7.65 -29.95
CA TYR A 204 15.28 8.61 -30.88
C TYR A 204 15.97 9.79 -30.19
N GLY A 205 16.29 9.67 -28.90
CA GLY A 205 17.10 10.62 -28.14
C GLY A 205 16.36 11.85 -27.60
N GLY A 206 15.03 11.87 -27.67
CA GLY A 206 14.21 12.87 -27.01
C GLY A 206 13.92 12.51 -25.55
N GLU A 207 13.44 13.49 -24.78
CA GLU A 207 13.04 13.29 -23.38
C GLU A 207 11.54 13.60 -23.24
N PRO A 208 10.66 12.59 -23.04
CA PRO A 208 9.23 12.84 -22.88
C PRO A 208 8.95 13.58 -21.57
N ALA A 209 8.13 14.63 -21.65
CA ALA A 209 7.79 15.51 -20.54
C ALA A 209 6.51 15.09 -19.80
N ASN A 210 5.69 14.22 -20.39
CA ASN A 210 4.47 13.71 -19.79
C ASN A 210 3.98 12.43 -20.45
N PHE A 211 3.18 11.68 -19.70
CA PHE A 211 2.19 10.72 -20.19
C PHE A 211 0.83 11.41 -20.27
#